data_AF-A0A2D7FBA8-F1
#
_entry.id   AF-A0A2D7FBA8-F1
#
_cell.length_a   1.000
_cell.length_b   1.000
_cell.length_c   1.000
_cell.angle_alpha   90.00
_cell.angle_beta   90.00
_cell.angle_gamma   90.00
#
_symmetry.space_group_name_H-M   'P 1'
#
loop_
_entity.id
_entity.type
_entity.pdbx_description
1 polymer ?
#
loop_
_entity_poly.entity_id
_entity_poly.type
_entity_poly.pdbx_seq_one_letter_code
_entity_poly.pdbx_strand_id
1 'polypeptide(L)'
;MRGCVLVLLACFGLTGAAFASYPWLEPARLLYDRHGIDISHHQRPIDWSEVAKSDVSFAYMKATEGRVFVYKRFRFNWLEAKAAGIPRARLLQMQTPFDLLTLLAGT
;
A
#
# COMPACT_ATOMS: atom_id res chain seq x y z
N MET A 1 24.89 -9.10 39.97
CA MET A 1 24.08 -7.86 39.78
C MET A 1 24.49 -7.05 38.55
N ARG A 2 25.78 -6.70 38.34
CA ARG A 2 26.24 -5.93 37.17
C ARG A 2 25.97 -6.59 35.81
N GLY A 3 26.14 -7.91 35.70
CA GLY A 3 25.84 -8.66 34.46
C GLY A 3 24.35 -8.65 34.09
N CYS A 4 23.45 -8.79 35.08
CA CYS A 4 22.01 -8.73 34.84
C CYS A 4 21.55 -7.36 34.33
N VAL A 5 22.12 -6.28 34.86
CA VAL A 5 21.80 -4.90 34.40
C VAL A 5 22.24 -4.70 32.95
N LEU A 6 23.43 -5.18 32.57
CA LEU A 6 23.89 -5.08 31.17
C LEU A 6 23.02 -5.89 30.21
N VAL A 7 22.59 -7.09 30.60
CA VAL A 7 21.67 -7.92 29.80
C VAL A 7 20.32 -7.22 29.63
N LEU A 8 19.76 -6.65 30.71
CA LEU A 8 18.48 -5.94 30.65
C LEU A 8 18.56 -4.69 29.77
N LEU A 9 19.64 -3.91 29.86
CA LEU A 9 19.87 -2.74 28.99
C LEU A 9 20.04 -3.14 27.52
N ALA A 10 20.75 -4.24 27.25
CA ALA A 10 20.90 -4.76 25.89
C ALA A 10 19.55 -5.23 25.32
N CYS A 11 18.76 -5.98 26.10
CA CYS A 11 17.41 -6.39 25.69
C CYS A 11 16.51 -5.18 25.40
N PHE A 12 16.54 -4.15 26.26
CA PHE A 12 15.75 -2.93 26.07
C PHE A 12 16.21 -2.14 24.83
N GLY A 13 17.52 -2.07 24.57
CA GLY A 13 18.05 -1.46 23.36
C GLY A 13 17.65 -2.19 22.08
N LEU A 14 17.72 -3.54 22.10
CA LEU A 14 17.32 -4.38 20.96
C LEU A 14 15.82 -4.30 20.67
N THR A 15 14.97 -4.32 21.71
CA THR A 15 13.52 -4.17 21.52
C THR A 15 13.16 -2.76 21.05
N GLY A 16 13.81 -1.72 21.57
CA GLY A 16 13.63 -0.34 21.10
C GLY A 16 14.03 -0.16 19.64
N ALA A 17 15.16 -0.75 19.21
CA ALA A 17 15.60 -0.73 17.83
C ALA A 17 14.63 -1.49 16.90
N ALA A 18 14.14 -2.67 17.32
CA ALA A 18 13.16 -3.43 16.55
C ALA A 18 11.84 -2.67 16.40
N PHE A 19 11.35 -2.03 17.46
CA PHE A 19 10.13 -1.22 17.43
C PHE A 19 10.28 -0.01 16.50
N ALA A 20 11.40 0.71 16.57
CA ALA A 20 11.69 1.83 15.69
C ALA A 20 11.84 1.41 14.21
N SER A 21 12.30 0.19 13.96
CA SER A 21 12.46 -0.36 12.60
C SER A 21 11.14 -0.90 12.03
N TYR A 22 10.19 -1.29 12.88
CA TYR A 22 8.94 -1.95 12.48
C TYR A 22 8.14 -1.21 11.38
N PRO A 23 8.01 0.14 11.38
CA PRO A 23 7.31 0.86 10.31
C PRO A 23 7.96 0.77 8.93
N TRP A 24 9.26 0.45 8.86
CA TRP A 24 10.05 0.36 7.63
C TRP A 24 10.27 -1.08 7.19
N LEU A 25 9.96 -2.04 8.06
CA LEU A 25 9.92 -3.43 7.68
C LEU A 25 8.64 -3.66 6.87
N GLU A 26 8.79 -4.41 5.78
CA GLU A 26 7.71 -4.88 4.94
C GLU A 26 7.59 -6.39 5.21
N PRO A 27 6.93 -6.85 6.29
CA PRO A 27 6.97 -8.27 6.69
C PRO A 27 6.40 -9.18 5.60
N ALA A 28 5.47 -8.66 4.79
CA ALA A 28 4.95 -9.35 3.62
C ALA A 28 6.07 -9.80 2.67
N ARG A 29 7.14 -8.99 2.52
CA ARG A 29 8.31 -9.33 1.70
C ARG A 29 9.15 -10.49 2.21
N LEU A 30 8.98 -10.87 3.47
CA LEU A 30 9.65 -12.03 4.05
C LEU A 30 8.84 -13.32 3.88
N LEU A 31 7.54 -13.21 3.57
CA LEU A 31 6.60 -14.32 3.54
C LEU A 31 6.10 -14.68 2.13
N TYR A 32 6.21 -13.75 1.19
CA TYR A 32 5.70 -13.92 -0.17
C TYR A 32 6.78 -13.54 -1.19
N ASP A 33 6.95 -14.35 -2.23
CA ASP A 33 7.95 -14.08 -3.28
C ASP A 33 7.43 -13.11 -4.37
N ARG A 34 6.12 -12.85 -4.39
CA ARG A 34 5.50 -11.98 -5.39
C ARG A 34 4.83 -10.78 -4.75
N HIS A 35 5.30 -9.60 -5.13
CA HIS A 35 4.81 -8.33 -4.64
C HIS A 35 4.07 -7.55 -5.70
N GLY A 36 3.13 -6.72 -5.27
CA GLY A 36 2.44 -5.80 -6.16
C GLY A 36 2.43 -4.39 -5.61
N ILE A 37 2.04 -3.46 -6.47
CA ILE A 37 1.84 -2.05 -6.13
C ILE A 37 0.35 -1.72 -6.15
N ASP A 38 -0.07 -0.86 -5.22
CA ASP A 38 -1.38 -0.20 -5.26
C ASP A 38 -1.22 1.21 -5.84
N ILE A 39 -2.12 1.58 -6.75
CA ILE A 39 -2.08 2.85 -7.46
C ILE A 39 -3.42 3.55 -7.28
N SER A 40 -3.33 4.82 -6.88
CA SER A 40 -4.44 5.74 -6.70
C SER A 40 -4.12 7.09 -7.33
N HIS A 41 -4.93 8.10 -7.01
CA HIS A 41 -4.71 9.46 -7.47
C HIS A 41 -3.62 10.21 -6.70
N HIS A 42 -3.14 9.68 -5.58
CA HIS A 42 -2.11 10.31 -4.75
C HIS A 42 -0.68 10.12 -5.30
N GLN A 43 -0.47 9.11 -6.14
CA GLN A 43 0.83 8.85 -6.74
C GLN A 43 1.15 9.86 -7.85
N ARG A 44 2.44 10.23 -7.92
CA ARG A 44 3.04 10.97 -9.04
C ARG A 44 2.97 10.15 -10.34
N PRO A 45 3.27 10.75 -11.53
CA PRO A 45 3.45 9.97 -12.76
C PRO A 45 4.34 8.74 -12.52
N ILE A 46 3.91 7.59 -13.03
CA ILE A 46 4.59 6.30 -12.87
C ILE A 46 5.39 6.03 -14.14
N ASP A 47 6.66 5.69 -13.99
CA ASP A 47 7.49 5.15 -15.07
C ASP A 47 7.32 3.63 -15.11
N TRP A 48 6.50 3.15 -16.04
CA TRP A 48 6.19 1.73 -16.17
C TRP A 48 7.37 0.89 -16.67
N SER A 49 8.36 1.52 -17.31
CA SER A 49 9.57 0.82 -17.76
C SER A 49 10.49 0.49 -16.57
N GLU A 50 10.56 1.39 -15.59
CA GLU A 50 11.29 1.13 -14.34
C GLU A 50 10.54 0.14 -13.46
N VAL A 51 9.21 0.22 -13.40
CA VAL A 51 8.39 -0.79 -12.69
C VAL A 51 8.64 -2.19 -13.25
N ALA A 52 8.71 -2.34 -14.58
CA ALA A 52 8.96 -3.65 -15.22
C ALA A 52 10.35 -4.24 -14.93
N LYS A 53 11.34 -3.40 -14.58
CA LYS A 53 12.69 -3.84 -14.17
C LYS A 53 12.79 -4.11 -12.66
N SER A 54 11.74 -3.76 -11.90
CA SER A 54 11.71 -3.89 -10.45
C SER A 54 11.05 -5.21 -10.00
N ASP A 55 11.01 -5.44 -8.69
CA ASP A 55 10.37 -6.61 -8.05
C ASP A 55 8.82 -6.52 -8.02
N VAL A 56 8.20 -5.90 -9.03
CA VAL A 56 6.74 -5.74 -9.09
C VAL A 56 6.15 -6.79 -10.02
N SER A 57 5.38 -7.70 -9.44
CA SER A 57 4.71 -8.80 -10.14
C SER A 57 3.30 -8.47 -10.62
N PHE A 58 2.62 -7.48 -10.02
CA PHE A 58 1.27 -7.07 -10.41
C PHE A 58 0.93 -5.66 -9.90
N ALA A 59 -0.09 -5.04 -10.48
CA ALA A 59 -0.59 -3.73 -10.05
C ALA A 59 -2.10 -3.75 -9.81
N TYR A 60 -2.51 -3.23 -8.66
CA TYR A 60 -3.90 -2.90 -8.39
C TYR A 60 -4.11 -1.40 -8.60
N MET A 61 -5.08 -1.04 -9.43
CA MET A 61 -5.34 0.37 -9.77
C MET A 61 -6.74 0.76 -9.33
N LYS A 62 -6.82 1.73 -8.42
CA LYS A 62 -8.06 2.36 -8.01
C LYS A 62 -8.59 3.21 -9.17
N ALA A 63 -9.71 2.77 -9.75
CA ALA A 63 -10.39 3.51 -10.82
C ALA A 63 -11.23 4.66 -10.29
N THR A 64 -11.87 4.42 -9.15
CA THR A 64 -12.90 5.31 -8.59
C THR A 64 -12.87 5.31 -7.07
N GLU A 65 -13.35 6.41 -6.49
CA GLU A 65 -13.50 6.62 -5.04
C GLU A 65 -14.91 7.14 -4.73
N GLY A 66 -15.64 6.42 -3.88
CA GLY A 66 -17.02 6.77 -3.55
C GLY A 66 -17.92 6.81 -4.80
N ARG A 67 -18.90 7.73 -4.80
CA ARG A 67 -19.88 7.85 -5.90
C ARG A 67 -19.42 8.75 -7.06
N VAL A 68 -18.52 9.70 -6.82
CA VAL A 68 -18.29 10.83 -7.75
C VAL A 68 -16.86 10.99 -8.25
N PHE A 69 -15.87 10.39 -7.59
CA PHE A 69 -14.48 10.60 -7.98
C PHE A 69 -13.98 9.50 -8.91
N VAL A 70 -13.48 9.93 -10.07
CA VAL A 70 -12.82 9.06 -11.07
C VAL A 70 -11.37 9.48 -11.20
N TYR A 71 -10.45 8.53 -11.10
CA TYR A 71 -9.03 8.80 -11.26
C TYR A 71 -8.68 9.11 -12.72
N LYS A 72 -8.30 10.36 -13.00
CA LYS A 72 -8.04 10.87 -14.36
C LYS A 72 -6.98 10.08 -15.13
N ARG A 73 -5.96 9.56 -14.44
CA ARG A 73 -4.86 8.80 -15.09
C ARG A 73 -5.10 7.30 -15.09
N PHE A 74 -6.26 6.82 -14.61
CA PHE A 74 -6.56 5.40 -14.56
C PHE A 74 -6.38 4.74 -15.94
N ARG A 75 -6.99 5.30 -16.99
CA ARG A 75 -6.92 4.72 -18.34
C ARG A 75 -5.49 4.70 -18.89
N PHE A 76 -4.72 5.76 -18.65
CA PHE A 76 -3.33 5.85 -19.06
C PHE A 76 -2.48 4.79 -18.35
N ASN A 77 -2.46 4.81 -17.02
CA ASN A 77 -1.70 3.85 -16.21
C ASN A 77 -2.12 2.40 -16.48
N TRP A 78 -3.43 2.18 -16.69
CA TRP A 78 -3.94 0.90 -17.13
C TRP A 78 -3.17 0.47 -18.36
N LEU A 79 -3.29 1.19 -19.49
CA LEU A 79 -2.68 0.83 -20.77
C LEU A 79 -1.16 0.64 -20.69
N GLU A 80 -0.45 1.57 -20.03
CA GLU A 80 1.00 1.49 -19.88
C GLU A 80 1.45 0.27 -19.09
N ALA A 81 0.76 -0.10 -18.00
CA ALA A 81 1.07 -1.32 -17.27
C ALA A 81 0.94 -2.59 -18.13
N LYS A 82 -0.09 -2.63 -18.99
CA LYS A 82 -0.24 -3.75 -19.94
C LYS A 82 0.88 -3.75 -20.98
N ALA A 83 1.26 -2.59 -21.51
CA ALA A 83 2.36 -2.47 -22.46
C ALA A 83 3.69 -2.91 -21.83
N ALA A 84 3.90 -2.61 -20.55
CA ALA A 84 5.05 -3.04 -19.76
C ALA A 84 4.98 -4.51 -19.29
N GLY A 85 3.95 -5.27 -19.66
CA GLY A 85 3.80 -6.68 -19.28
C GLY A 85 3.36 -6.93 -17.84
N ILE A 86 2.94 -5.90 -17.10
CA ILE A 86 2.51 -6.02 -15.70
C ILE A 86 1.02 -6.41 -15.64
N PRO A 87 0.68 -7.57 -15.04
CA PRO A 87 -0.71 -7.93 -14.74
C PRO A 87 -1.39 -6.85 -13.90
N ARG A 88 -2.63 -6.49 -14.27
CA ARG A 88 -3.34 -5.35 -13.69
C ARG A 88 -4.78 -5.69 -13.35
N ALA A 89 -5.24 -5.22 -12.20
CA ALA A 89 -6.61 -5.37 -11.74
C ALA A 89 -7.21 -4.02 -11.33
N ARG A 90 -8.51 -3.87 -11.56
CA ARG A 90 -9.25 -2.66 -11.22
C ARG A 90 -9.79 -2.78 -9.80
N LEU A 91 -9.56 -1.74 -8.99
CA LEU A 91 -10.18 -1.57 -7.69
C LEU A 91 -11.22 -0.46 -7.72
N LEU A 92 -12.36 -0.71 -7.08
CA LEU A 92 -13.36 0.28 -6.71
C LEU A 92 -13.24 0.47 -5.20
N GLN A 93 -12.91 1.69 -4.74
CA GLN A 93 -12.92 1.97 -3.31
C GLN A 93 -14.28 2.54 -2.92
N MET A 94 -15.01 1.80 -2.10
CA MET A 94 -16.18 2.34 -1.41
C MET A 94 -15.70 3.20 -0.24
N GLN A 95 -16.17 4.46 -0.15
CA GLN A 95 -16.15 5.16 1.13
C GLN A 95 -17.21 4.49 2.00
N THR A 96 -16.82 3.99 3.18
CA THR A 96 -17.74 3.57 4.24
C THR A 96 -18.71 4.71 4.59
N PRO A 97 -19.90 4.43 5.15
CA PRO A 97 -21.00 5.38 5.07
C PRO A 97 -20.69 6.65 5.86
N PHE A 98 -20.58 7.76 5.13
CA PHE A 98 -21.07 9.08 5.56
C PHE A 98 -22.62 9.11 5.62
N ASP A 99 -23.28 7.95 5.53
CA ASP A 99 -24.73 7.79 5.46
C ASP A 99 -25.38 7.31 6.78
N LEU A 100 -24.67 6.97 7.87
CA LEU A 100 -25.37 6.53 9.10
C LEU A 100 -26.19 7.66 9.75
N LEU A 101 -25.73 8.91 9.67
CA LEU A 101 -26.52 10.06 10.12
C LEU A 101 -27.63 10.45 9.13
N THR A 102 -27.45 10.23 7.82
CA THR A 102 -28.45 10.58 6.80
C THR A 102 -29.53 9.50 6.63
N LEU A 103 -29.21 8.23 6.90
CA LEU A 103 -30.15 7.11 6.88
C LEU A 103 -31.00 7.06 8.17
N LEU A 104 -30.47 7.53 9.30
CA LEU A 104 -31.20 7.66 10.57
C LEU A 104 -31.92 9.01 10.74
N ALA A 105 -31.52 10.05 9.99
CA ALA A 105 -32.23 11.34 9.94
C ALA A 105 -33.39 11.35 8.92
N GLY A 106 -33.77 10.18 8.39
CA GLY A 106 -34.97 10.00 7.58
C GLY A 106 -36.23 9.81 8.44
N THR A 107 -36.56 10.79 9.29
CA THR A 107 -37.91 11.09 9.81
C THR A 107 -38.04 12.58 10.02
#